data_AF-A0AAD4S638-F1
#
_entry.id   AF-A0AAD4S638-F1
#
_cell.length_a   1.000
_cell.length_b   1.000
_cell.length_c   1.000
_cell.angle_alpha   90.00
_cell.angle_beta   90.00
_cell.angle_gamma   90.00
#
_symmetry.space_group_name_H-M   'P 1'
#
loop_
_entity.id
_entity.type
_entity.pdbx_description
1 polymer ?
#
loop_
_entity_poly.entity_id
_entity_poly.type
_entity_poly.pdbx_seq_one_letter_code
_entity_poly.pdbx_strand_id
1 'polypeptide(L)'
;MARTMAALFRKNFARCDVVYSPRQLCEDMKREHGIIITYKQGLTGCKWGIELVRGSPDELYQHLVSYSYILVKHNPGTKTAIETDTKGGFLYYFFALGPAFAVDGTHLSGERKGTLLSAIGYDANEKMYPIVFAIVDSENGDSCLWFMQKLFDALGREYSMNEDLVVCSDRSQSFESAIAEKTPDNPFNGLHTVTADGMVL
;
A
#
# COMPACT_ATOMS: atom_id res chain seq x y z
N MET A 1 25.32 -2.39 -29.54
CA MET A 1 25.54 -1.76 -28.22
C MET A 1 24.24 -1.66 -27.41
N ALA A 2 23.21 -0.95 -27.88
CA ALA A 2 21.92 -0.80 -27.17
C ALA A 2 21.19 -2.14 -26.85
N ARG A 3 21.09 -3.05 -27.84
CA ARG A 3 20.49 -4.39 -27.65
C ARG A 3 21.23 -5.26 -26.62
N THR A 4 22.55 -5.16 -26.56
CA THR A 4 23.39 -5.92 -25.62
C THR A 4 23.18 -5.44 -24.19
N MET A 5 23.11 -4.12 -23.99
CA MET A 5 22.82 -3.51 -22.69
C MET A 5 21.42 -3.86 -22.18
N ALA A 6 20.41 -3.84 -23.05
CA ALA A 6 19.03 -4.21 -22.70
C ALA A 6 18.91 -5.69 -22.27
N ALA A 7 19.65 -6.60 -22.91
CA ALA A 7 19.67 -8.02 -22.56
C ALA A 7 20.30 -8.29 -21.18
N LEU A 8 21.42 -7.60 -20.88
CA LEU A 8 22.09 -7.63 -19.58
C LEU A 8 21.17 -7.09 -18.47
N PHE A 9 20.50 -5.97 -18.76
CA PHE A 9 19.52 -5.35 -17.87
C PHE A 9 18.39 -6.33 -17.52
N ARG A 10 17.76 -6.93 -18.54
CA ARG A 10 16.65 -7.89 -18.35
C ARG A 10 17.06 -9.12 -17.52
N LYS A 11 18.30 -9.60 -17.66
CA LYS A 11 18.82 -10.75 -16.92
C LYS A 11 19.07 -10.43 -15.44
N ASN A 12 19.56 -9.23 -15.14
CA ASN A 12 19.95 -8.83 -13.78
C ASN A 12 18.80 -8.19 -12.97
N PHE A 13 17.80 -7.61 -13.64
CA PHE A 13 16.62 -7.00 -12.99
C PHE A 13 15.47 -7.98 -12.70
N ALA A 14 15.55 -9.25 -13.11
CA ALA A 14 14.53 -10.26 -12.81
C ALA A 14 14.43 -10.62 -11.31
N ARG A 15 15.32 -10.07 -10.47
CA ARG A 15 15.23 -10.07 -9.01
C ARG A 15 14.85 -8.66 -8.58
N CYS A 16 13.56 -8.43 -8.34
CA CYS A 16 12.93 -7.11 -8.13
C CYS A 16 13.45 -6.26 -6.95
N ASP A 17 14.43 -6.71 -6.17
CA ASP A 17 14.80 -6.07 -4.90
C ASP A 17 16.07 -5.21 -4.95
N VAL A 18 16.75 -5.10 -6.10
CA VAL A 18 18.01 -4.34 -6.21
C VAL A 18 17.96 -3.29 -7.31
N VAL A 19 18.09 -2.03 -6.93
CA VAL A 19 18.25 -0.90 -7.86
C VAL A 19 19.59 -1.03 -8.58
N TYR A 20 19.58 -1.52 -9.82
CA TYR A 20 20.79 -1.70 -10.62
C TYR A 20 21.33 -0.34 -11.12
N SER A 21 22.46 0.07 -10.57
CA SER A 21 23.03 1.41 -10.75
C SER A 21 23.81 1.56 -12.07
N PRO A 22 23.97 2.78 -12.60
CA PRO A 22 24.79 3.05 -13.78
C PRO A 22 26.26 2.59 -13.64
N ARG A 23 26.82 2.61 -12.42
CA ARG A 23 28.18 2.13 -12.16
C ARG A 23 28.26 0.61 -12.30
N GLN A 24 27.32 -0.12 -11.72
CA GLN A 24 27.24 -1.58 -11.85
C GLN A 24 27.08 -1.98 -13.31
N LEU A 25 26.25 -1.27 -14.09
CA LEU A 25 26.14 -1.52 -15.53
C LEU A 25 27.48 -1.31 -16.27
N CYS A 26 28.24 -0.26 -15.92
CA CYS A 26 29.56 -0.03 -16.52
C CYS A 26 30.56 -1.15 -16.17
N GLU A 27 30.57 -1.60 -14.92
CA GLU A 27 31.43 -2.68 -14.44
C GLU A 27 31.07 -4.02 -15.10
N ASP A 28 29.78 -4.33 -15.20
CA ASP A 28 29.28 -5.56 -15.79
C ASP A 28 29.52 -5.60 -17.31
N MET A 29 29.33 -4.49 -18.02
CA MET A 29 29.65 -4.39 -19.46
C MET A 29 31.14 -4.62 -19.74
N LYS A 30 32.01 -4.14 -18.85
CA LYS A 30 33.45 -4.40 -18.93
C LYS A 30 33.78 -5.85 -18.57
N ARG A 31 33.17 -6.40 -17.53
CA ARG A 31 33.44 -7.77 -17.03
C ARG A 31 32.94 -8.86 -17.99
N GLU A 32 31.71 -8.72 -18.50
CA GLU A 32 31.03 -9.78 -19.25
C GLU A 32 31.22 -9.67 -20.76
N HIS A 33 31.47 -8.46 -21.27
CA HIS A 33 31.59 -8.21 -22.70
C HIS A 33 32.90 -7.54 -23.10
N GLY A 34 33.76 -7.16 -22.15
CA GLY A 34 34.98 -6.41 -22.44
C GLY A 34 34.74 -5.00 -22.98
N ILE A 35 33.50 -4.51 -22.92
CA ILE A 35 33.11 -3.21 -23.50
C ILE A 35 33.17 -2.16 -22.40
N ILE A 36 34.05 -1.17 -22.58
CA ILE A 36 34.13 -0.01 -21.70
C ILE A 36 33.11 1.04 -22.17
N ILE A 37 32.13 1.32 -21.32
CA ILE A 37 31.16 2.39 -21.54
C ILE A 37 31.38 3.51 -20.52
N THR A 38 31.03 4.75 -20.91
CA THR A 38 31.07 5.90 -20.02
C THR A 38 29.89 5.88 -19.04
N TYR A 39 30.01 6.60 -17.92
CA TYR A 39 28.91 6.74 -16.96
C TYR A 39 27.62 7.28 -17.59
N LYS A 40 27.71 8.25 -18.52
CA LYS A 40 26.54 8.77 -19.24
C LYS A 40 25.86 7.70 -20.08
N GLN A 41 26.63 6.86 -20.77
CA GLN A 41 26.10 5.74 -21.54
C GLN A 41 25.48 4.67 -20.63
N GLY A 42 26.11 4.40 -19.47
CA GLY A 42 25.54 3.57 -18.41
C GLY A 42 24.19 4.11 -17.93
N LEU A 43 24.11 5.40 -17.62
CA LEU A 43 22.87 6.05 -17.17
C LEU A 43 21.76 5.96 -18.22
N THR A 44 22.05 6.28 -19.49
CA THR A 44 21.07 6.12 -20.59
C THR A 44 20.65 4.66 -20.76
N GLY A 45 21.61 3.74 -20.64
CA GLY A 45 21.35 2.31 -20.61
C GLY A 45 20.39 1.88 -19.52
N CYS A 46 20.59 2.40 -18.31
CA CYS A 46 19.71 2.14 -17.18
C CYS A 46 18.29 2.67 -17.43
N LYS A 47 18.18 3.89 -17.98
CA LYS A 47 16.87 4.48 -18.33
C LYS A 47 16.12 3.60 -19.33
N TRP A 48 16.76 3.20 -20.41
CA TRP A 48 16.15 2.32 -21.41
C TRP A 48 15.86 0.92 -20.86
N GLY A 49 16.72 0.40 -19.98
CA GLY A 49 16.50 -0.88 -19.33
C GLY A 49 15.27 -0.87 -18.40
N ILE A 50 15.10 0.20 -17.63
CA ILE A 50 13.92 0.40 -16.78
C ILE A 50 12.67 0.51 -17.65
N GLU A 51 12.70 1.33 -18.69
CA GLU A 51 11.59 1.52 -19.63
C GLU A 51 11.20 0.22 -20.35
N LEU A 52 12.18 -0.62 -20.71
CA LEU A 52 11.93 -1.91 -21.36
C LEU A 52 11.29 -2.95 -20.41
N VAL A 53 11.52 -2.84 -19.10
CA VAL A 53 11.01 -3.78 -18.09
C VAL A 53 9.67 -3.30 -17.52
N ARG A 54 9.55 -1.99 -17.23
CA ARG A 54 8.42 -1.40 -16.50
C ARG A 54 7.46 -0.61 -17.39
N GLY A 55 7.78 -0.41 -18.67
CA GLY A 55 7.05 0.49 -19.56
C GLY A 55 7.58 1.92 -19.47
N SER A 56 7.11 2.76 -20.39
CA SER A 56 7.44 4.19 -20.39
C SER A 56 6.87 4.90 -19.15
N PRO A 57 7.46 6.02 -18.71
CA PRO A 57 6.89 6.83 -17.64
C PRO A 57 5.42 7.17 -17.89
N ASP A 58 5.07 7.49 -19.14
CA ASP A 58 3.70 7.83 -19.53
C ASP A 58 2.73 6.64 -19.36
N GLU A 59 3.15 5.42 -19.71
CA GLU A 59 2.38 4.20 -19.47
C GLU A 59 2.21 3.92 -17.96
N LEU A 60 3.26 4.17 -17.16
CA LEU A 60 3.19 4.03 -15.71
C LEU A 60 2.18 5.00 -15.08
N TYR A 61 2.12 6.24 -15.57
CA TYR A 61 1.15 7.22 -15.07
C TYR A 61 -0.28 6.93 -15.53
N GLN A 62 -0.50 6.25 -16.66
CA GLN A 62 -1.83 5.78 -17.05
C GLN A 62 -2.41 4.78 -16.03
N HIS A 63 -1.58 4.00 -15.35
CA HIS A 63 -2.04 3.12 -14.29
C HIS A 63 -2.61 3.87 -13.08
N LEU A 64 -2.22 5.13 -12.85
CA LEU A 64 -2.81 5.95 -11.77
C LEU A 64 -4.31 6.19 -11.98
N VAL A 65 -4.78 6.27 -13.22
CA VAL A 65 -6.22 6.41 -13.52
C VAL A 65 -6.98 5.17 -13.06
N SER A 66 -6.47 3.99 -13.46
CA SER A 66 -7.07 2.71 -13.06
C SER A 66 -6.99 2.49 -11.56
N TYR A 67 -5.86 2.86 -10.95
CA TYR A 67 -5.65 2.80 -9.52
C TYR A 67 -6.60 3.74 -8.77
N SER A 68 -6.73 4.99 -9.19
CA SER A 68 -7.67 5.96 -8.60
C SER A 68 -9.09 5.44 -8.64
N TYR A 69 -9.50 4.87 -9.78
CA TYR A 69 -10.82 4.26 -9.93
C TYR A 69 -11.03 3.12 -8.92
N ILE A 70 -10.07 2.19 -8.82
CA ILE A 70 -10.14 1.08 -7.86
C ILE A 70 -10.13 1.63 -6.43
N LEU A 71 -9.30 2.62 -6.13
CA LEU A 71 -9.15 3.20 -4.80
C LEU A 71 -10.45 3.85 -4.34
N VAL A 72 -11.07 4.69 -5.17
CA VAL A 72 -12.37 5.34 -4.88
C VAL A 72 -13.49 4.31 -4.80
N LYS A 73 -13.50 3.33 -5.71
CA LYS A 73 -14.51 2.26 -5.72
C LYS A 73 -14.48 1.44 -4.45
N HIS A 74 -13.28 1.10 -3.96
CA HIS A 74 -13.13 0.27 -2.78
C HIS A 74 -12.99 1.08 -1.49
N ASN A 75 -12.84 2.40 -1.54
CA ASN A 75 -12.75 3.27 -0.38
C ASN A 75 -13.61 4.53 -0.61
N PRO A 76 -14.94 4.47 -0.42
CA PRO A 76 -15.79 5.66 -0.38
C PRO A 76 -15.22 6.71 0.58
N GLY A 77 -15.49 7.98 0.31
CA GLY A 77 -14.80 9.09 0.94
C GLY A 77 -13.46 9.46 0.30
N THR A 78 -12.78 8.51 -0.36
CA THR A 78 -11.52 8.80 -1.04
C THR A 78 -11.69 9.86 -2.12
N LYS A 79 -10.80 10.84 -2.11
CA LYS A 79 -10.70 11.86 -3.16
C LYS A 79 -9.44 11.62 -3.96
N THR A 80 -9.53 11.65 -5.27
CA THR A 80 -8.39 11.54 -6.19
C THR A 80 -8.44 12.65 -7.23
N ALA A 81 -7.30 13.19 -7.63
CA ALA A 81 -7.19 14.12 -8.75
C ALA A 81 -5.92 13.85 -9.55
N ILE A 82 -6.03 13.92 -10.88
CA ILE A 82 -4.91 13.82 -11.81
C ILE A 82 -4.95 15.06 -12.69
N GLU A 83 -3.87 15.83 -12.67
CA GLU A 83 -3.70 17.00 -13.53
C GLU A 83 -2.73 16.67 -14.66
N THR A 84 -3.05 17.12 -15.86
CA THR A 84 -2.23 16.94 -17.06
C THR A 84 -1.92 18.29 -17.72
N ASP A 85 -0.80 18.36 -18.43
CA ASP A 85 -0.46 19.54 -19.23
C ASP A 85 -1.33 19.66 -20.49
N THR A 86 -1.09 20.71 -21.29
CA THR A 86 -1.83 20.97 -22.54
C THR A 86 -1.60 19.92 -23.63
N LYS A 87 -0.62 19.02 -23.45
CA LYS A 87 -0.28 17.94 -24.38
C LYS A 87 -0.70 16.56 -23.82
N GLY A 88 -1.35 16.51 -22.66
CA GLY A 88 -1.75 15.27 -21.99
C GLY A 88 -0.64 14.59 -21.19
N GLY A 89 0.49 15.27 -20.96
CA GLY A 89 1.55 14.80 -20.08
C GLY A 89 1.15 14.93 -18.62
N PHE A 90 1.50 13.94 -17.80
CA PHE A 90 1.23 13.94 -16.37
C PHE A 90 1.90 15.13 -15.65
N LEU A 91 1.15 15.84 -14.80
CA LEU A 91 1.68 16.91 -13.94
C LEU A 91 1.59 16.54 -12.45
N TYR A 92 0.38 16.29 -11.96
CA TYR A 92 0.12 16.09 -10.53
C TYR A 92 -0.81 14.92 -10.30
N TYR A 93 -0.56 14.18 -9.20
CA TYR A 93 -1.48 13.21 -8.65
C TYR A 93 -1.74 13.55 -7.20
N PHE A 94 -3.01 13.54 -6.82
CA PHE A 94 -3.46 13.71 -5.45
C PHE A 94 -4.37 12.55 -5.11
N PHE A 95 -4.21 12.01 -3.90
CA PHE A 95 -5.26 11.23 -3.27
C PHE A 95 -5.34 11.55 -1.78
N ALA A 96 -6.53 11.42 -1.22
CA ALA A 96 -6.79 11.48 0.21
C ALA A 96 -7.81 10.41 0.56
N LEU A 97 -7.50 9.55 1.52
CA LEU A 97 -8.44 8.60 2.07
C LEU A 97 -9.45 9.33 2.96
N GLY A 98 -10.67 8.81 3.06
CA GLY A 98 -11.67 9.27 4.03
C GLY A 98 -11.22 9.02 5.48
N PRO A 99 -12.09 9.29 6.48
CA PRO A 99 -11.84 8.90 7.86
C PRO A 99 -11.41 7.42 7.91
N ALA A 100 -10.29 7.13 8.55
CA ALA A 100 -9.74 5.78 8.58
C ALA A 100 -9.11 5.45 9.94
N PHE A 101 -9.24 4.21 10.37
CA PHE A 101 -8.48 3.64 11.49
C PHE A 101 -8.10 2.20 11.19
N ALA A 102 -7.03 1.72 11.86
CA ALA A 102 -6.65 0.32 11.80
C ALA A 102 -7.03 -0.39 13.11
N VAL A 103 -7.41 -1.66 13.03
CA VAL A 103 -7.64 -2.55 14.16
C VAL A 103 -6.65 -3.71 14.12
N ASP A 104 -6.14 -4.09 15.28
CA ASP A 104 -5.15 -5.17 15.40
C ASP A 104 -5.25 -5.88 16.76
N GLY A 105 -4.85 -7.15 16.79
CA GLY A 105 -4.81 -8.00 17.98
C GLY A 105 -3.39 -8.41 18.37
N THR A 106 -2.90 -7.91 19.51
CA THR A 106 -1.61 -8.34 20.06
C THR A 106 -1.79 -9.38 21.17
N HIS A 107 -1.22 -10.57 20.99
CA HIS A 107 -1.25 -11.61 22.00
C HIS A 107 -0.45 -11.19 23.24
N LEU A 108 -1.07 -11.29 24.41
CA LEU A 108 -0.43 -11.01 25.68
C LEU A 108 0.36 -12.23 26.16
N SER A 109 1.58 -11.99 26.64
CA SER A 109 2.44 -13.01 27.24
C SER A 109 2.44 -12.88 28.77
N GLY A 110 2.58 -14.01 29.48
CA GLY A 110 2.62 -14.07 30.94
C GLY A 110 1.63 -15.08 31.53
N GLU A 111 1.46 -15.03 32.85
CA GLU A 111 0.57 -15.95 33.58
C GLU A 111 -0.91 -15.79 33.19
N ARG A 112 -1.29 -14.58 32.77
CA ARG A 112 -2.63 -14.26 32.28
C ARG A 112 -2.58 -14.20 30.76
N LYS A 113 -3.13 -15.22 30.12
CA LYS A 113 -3.31 -15.27 28.67
C LYS A 113 -4.40 -14.27 28.24
N GLY A 114 -4.36 -13.85 26.98
CA GLY A 114 -5.36 -12.99 26.37
C GLY A 114 -4.84 -12.33 25.11
N THR A 115 -5.69 -11.51 24.49
CA THR A 115 -5.33 -10.65 23.36
C THR A 115 -5.70 -9.21 23.69
N LEU A 116 -4.77 -8.29 23.44
CA LEU A 116 -5.04 -6.87 23.42
C LEU A 116 -5.54 -6.48 22.03
N LEU A 117 -6.82 -6.19 21.90
CA LEU A 117 -7.38 -5.60 20.70
C LEU A 117 -7.22 -4.08 20.78
N SER A 118 -6.81 -3.46 19.69
CA SER A 118 -6.65 -2.01 19.62
C SER A 118 -7.16 -1.46 18.31
N ALA A 119 -7.71 -0.23 18.38
CA ALA A 119 -8.02 0.59 17.23
C ALA A 119 -7.09 1.80 17.25
N ILE A 120 -6.36 2.05 16.16
CA ILE A 120 -5.38 3.12 16.03
C ILE A 120 -5.75 4.08 14.89
N GLY A 121 -5.61 5.37 15.16
CA GLY A 121 -5.70 6.43 14.17
C GLY A 121 -4.31 6.97 13.84
N TYR A 122 -4.22 7.70 12.72
CA TYR A 122 -3.04 8.48 12.36
C TYR A 122 -3.34 9.97 12.48
N ASP A 123 -2.46 10.72 13.11
CA ASP A 123 -2.55 12.18 13.13
C ASP A 123 -1.84 12.79 11.91
N ALA A 124 -2.00 14.11 11.73
CA ALA A 124 -1.35 14.84 10.64
C ALA A 124 0.19 14.86 10.75
N ASN A 125 0.76 14.38 11.86
CA ASN A 125 2.20 14.26 12.09
C ASN A 125 2.71 12.82 11.90
N GLU A 126 1.94 11.96 11.23
CA GLU A 126 2.27 10.56 10.96
C GLU A 126 2.44 9.73 12.23
N LYS A 127 1.89 10.17 13.36
CA LYS A 127 1.94 9.42 14.61
C LYS A 127 0.68 8.59 14.77
N MET A 128 0.90 7.32 15.05
CA MET A 128 -0.16 6.42 15.51
C MET A 128 -0.58 6.81 16.92
N TYR A 129 -1.89 6.92 17.14
CA TYR A 129 -2.45 7.09 18.48
C TYR A 129 -3.59 6.09 18.70
N PRO A 130 -3.70 5.52 19.91
CA PRO A 130 -4.80 4.62 20.22
C PRO A 130 -6.10 5.41 20.30
N ILE A 131 -7.13 4.93 19.61
CA ILE A 131 -8.50 5.42 19.72
C ILE A 131 -9.20 4.66 20.86
N VAL A 132 -9.13 3.33 20.84
CA VAL A 132 -9.67 2.41 21.86
C VAL A 132 -8.75 1.20 21.99
N PHE A 133 -8.70 0.59 23.18
CA PHE A 133 -8.14 -0.73 23.38
C PHE A 133 -9.03 -1.58 24.29
N ALA A 134 -8.94 -2.90 24.16
CA ALA A 134 -9.63 -3.87 25.02
C ALA A 134 -8.77 -5.10 25.24
N ILE A 135 -8.87 -5.71 26.42
CA ILE A 135 -8.26 -7.00 26.71
C ILE A 135 -9.36 -8.05 26.63
N VAL A 136 -9.17 -9.04 25.77
CA VAL A 136 -10.09 -10.16 25.56
C VAL A 136 -9.39 -11.49 25.83
N ASP A 137 -10.17 -12.56 25.89
CA ASP A 137 -9.69 -13.92 26.13
C ASP A 137 -8.86 -14.47 24.96
N SER A 138 -9.26 -14.16 23.72
CA SER A 138 -8.52 -14.46 22.49
C SER A 138 -9.08 -13.64 21.33
N GLU A 139 -8.35 -13.56 20.21
CA GLU A 139 -8.88 -13.00 18.97
C GLU A 139 -9.78 -14.03 18.28
N ASN A 140 -11.09 -13.91 18.48
CA ASN A 140 -12.10 -14.81 17.94
C ASN A 140 -13.34 -14.01 17.50
N GLY A 141 -14.29 -14.66 16.83
CA GLY A 141 -15.45 -13.98 16.27
C GLY A 141 -16.26 -13.21 17.31
N ASP A 142 -16.51 -13.80 18.47
CA ASP A 142 -17.31 -13.18 19.54
C ASP A 142 -16.59 -11.97 20.16
N SER A 143 -15.28 -12.11 20.43
CA SER A 143 -14.49 -11.05 21.05
C SER A 143 -14.24 -9.88 20.10
N CYS A 144 -13.95 -10.14 18.82
CA CYS A 144 -13.83 -9.11 17.78
C CYS A 144 -15.16 -8.40 17.54
N LEU A 145 -16.28 -9.14 17.49
CA LEU A 145 -17.60 -8.53 17.34
C LEU A 145 -17.95 -7.61 18.51
N TRP A 146 -17.72 -8.09 19.74
CA TRP A 146 -17.92 -7.30 20.94
C TRP A 146 -17.04 -6.04 20.95
N PHE A 147 -15.77 -6.17 20.56
CA PHE A 147 -14.86 -5.04 20.44
C PHE A 147 -15.34 -4.00 19.44
N MET A 148 -15.75 -4.42 18.23
CA MET A 148 -16.28 -3.51 17.21
C MET A 148 -17.55 -2.80 17.68
N GLN A 149 -18.44 -3.50 18.39
CA GLN A 149 -19.62 -2.87 19.01
C GLN A 149 -19.20 -1.76 19.99
N LYS A 150 -18.24 -2.04 20.88
CA LYS A 150 -17.75 -1.05 21.85
C LYS A 150 -17.01 0.11 21.20
N LEU A 151 -16.26 -0.15 20.14
CA LEU A 151 -15.60 0.88 19.35
C LEU A 151 -16.62 1.84 18.73
N PHE A 152 -17.64 1.33 18.03
CA PHE A 152 -18.65 2.19 17.42
C PHE A 152 -19.53 2.91 18.45
N ASP A 153 -19.87 2.27 19.56
CA ASP A 153 -20.55 2.91 20.68
C ASP A 153 -19.74 4.11 21.21
N ALA A 154 -18.41 3.97 21.30
CA ALA A 154 -17.51 5.02 21.79
C ALA A 154 -17.30 6.16 20.78
N LEU A 155 -17.21 5.84 19.48
CA LEU A 155 -17.08 6.83 18.40
C LEU A 155 -18.39 7.60 18.14
N GLY A 156 -19.53 7.00 18.49
CA GLY A 156 -20.84 7.60 18.32
C GLY A 156 -21.42 7.45 16.91
N ARG A 157 -22.67 7.91 16.77
CA ARG A 157 -23.49 7.68 15.56
C ARG A 157 -22.95 8.28 14.28
N GLU A 158 -22.18 9.37 14.38
CA GLU A 158 -21.59 10.05 13.23
C GLU A 158 -20.59 9.15 12.50
N TYR A 159 -19.78 8.39 13.24
CA TYR A 159 -18.81 7.47 12.66
C TYR A 159 -19.43 6.11 12.34
N SER A 160 -20.36 5.61 13.16
CA SER A 160 -20.97 4.29 12.93
C SER A 160 -21.85 4.22 11.68
N MET A 161 -22.39 5.36 11.23
CA MET A 161 -23.22 5.46 10.02
C MET A 161 -22.47 6.08 8.84
N ASN A 162 -21.16 6.31 8.98
CA ASN A 162 -20.38 6.95 7.94
C ASN A 162 -19.98 5.92 6.86
N GLU A 163 -20.63 6.00 5.70
CA GLU A 163 -20.31 5.16 4.53
C GLU A 163 -18.89 5.43 3.97
N ASP A 164 -18.30 6.58 4.31
CA ASP A 164 -16.93 6.97 3.92
C ASP A 164 -15.85 6.50 4.92
N LEU A 165 -16.23 5.78 5.99
CA LEU A 165 -15.29 5.27 7.00
C LEU A 165 -14.55 4.01 6.50
N VAL A 166 -13.22 4.07 6.54
CA VAL A 166 -12.33 2.95 6.20
C VAL A 166 -11.82 2.28 7.48
N VAL A 167 -11.96 0.95 7.56
CA VAL A 167 -11.40 0.14 8.64
C VAL A 167 -10.34 -0.81 8.07
N CYS A 168 -9.10 -0.69 8.55
CA CYS A 168 -8.01 -1.58 8.16
C CYS A 168 -7.84 -2.67 9.24
N SER A 169 -7.65 -3.93 8.87
CA SER A 169 -7.29 -5.01 9.80
C SER A 169 -6.25 -5.95 9.18
N ASP A 170 -5.65 -6.82 10.00
CA ASP A 170 -4.64 -7.80 9.60
C ASP A 170 -5.20 -9.05 8.89
N ARG A 171 -6.40 -8.96 8.30
CA ARG A 171 -7.13 -10.08 7.65
C ARG A 171 -7.42 -11.28 8.55
N SER A 172 -7.54 -11.09 9.85
CA SER A 172 -8.12 -12.15 10.67
C SER A 172 -9.60 -12.35 10.33
N GLN A 173 -10.01 -13.60 10.14
CA GLN A 173 -11.40 -13.95 9.80
C GLN A 173 -12.40 -13.45 10.86
N SER A 174 -11.95 -13.33 12.10
CA SER A 174 -12.71 -12.78 13.23
C SER A 174 -13.00 -11.30 13.05
N PHE A 175 -12.01 -10.48 12.68
CA PHE A 175 -12.26 -9.07 12.38
C PHE A 175 -13.04 -8.87 11.09
N GLU A 176 -12.77 -9.64 10.04
CA GLU A 176 -13.53 -9.56 8.78
C GLU A 176 -15.03 -9.78 9.03
N SER A 177 -15.38 -10.83 9.79
CA SER A 177 -16.78 -11.13 10.12
C SER A 177 -17.42 -10.05 11.00
N ALA A 178 -16.68 -9.55 11.99
CA ALA A 178 -17.16 -8.51 12.91
C ALA A 178 -17.41 -7.16 12.21
N ILE A 179 -16.51 -6.77 11.30
CA ILE A 179 -16.65 -5.56 10.49
C ILE A 179 -17.86 -5.72 9.56
N ALA A 180 -17.97 -6.84 8.84
CA ALA A 180 -19.08 -7.11 7.93
C ALA A 180 -20.46 -7.00 8.62
N GLU A 181 -20.58 -7.46 9.87
CA GLU A 181 -21.82 -7.35 10.63
C GLU A 181 -22.13 -5.91 11.05
N LYS A 182 -21.12 -5.12 11.44
CA LYS A 182 -21.34 -3.74 11.93
C LYS A 182 -21.42 -2.71 10.83
N THR A 183 -20.86 -2.99 9.66
CA THR A 183 -20.88 -2.11 8.50
C THR A 183 -21.47 -2.84 7.27
N PRO A 184 -22.75 -3.25 7.30
CA PRO A 184 -23.35 -4.12 6.28
C PRO A 184 -23.51 -3.44 4.92
N ASP A 185 -23.71 -2.11 4.91
CA ASP A 185 -23.81 -1.30 3.69
C ASP A 185 -22.43 -0.81 3.21
N ASN A 186 -21.36 -1.17 3.93
CA ASN A 186 -20.01 -0.84 3.55
C ASN A 186 -19.50 -1.91 2.58
N PRO A 187 -19.28 -1.61 1.29
CA PRO A 187 -18.95 -2.61 0.26
C PRO A 187 -17.58 -3.29 0.44
N PHE A 188 -16.91 -3.05 1.57
CA PHE A 188 -15.56 -3.49 1.92
C PHE A 188 -15.48 -4.91 2.51
N ASN A 189 -16.54 -5.70 2.36
CA ASN A 189 -16.47 -7.16 2.55
C ASN A 189 -15.53 -7.87 1.56
N GLY A 190 -14.75 -7.12 0.77
CA GLY A 190 -13.64 -7.60 -0.04
C GLY A 190 -12.36 -6.81 0.22
N LEU A 191 -11.48 -7.42 1.03
CA LEU A 191 -10.02 -7.29 1.04
C LEU A 191 -9.40 -6.16 0.18
N HIS A 192 -8.71 -5.22 0.83
CA HIS A 192 -7.40 -4.76 0.34
C HIS A 192 -6.44 -4.51 1.51
N THR A 193 -5.47 -5.41 1.64
CA THR A 193 -4.21 -5.17 2.34
C THR A 193 -3.48 -4.01 1.67
N VAL A 194 -3.15 -2.98 2.44
CA VAL A 194 -1.88 -2.30 2.25
C VAL A 194 -0.87 -3.04 3.12
N THR A 195 -0.35 -4.16 2.62
CA THR A 195 0.84 -4.77 3.24
C THR A 195 2.01 -3.82 3.04
N ALA A 196 2.66 -3.42 4.13
CA ALA A 196 3.91 -2.67 4.11
C ALA A 196 5.05 -3.43 3.38
N ASP A 197 4.91 -4.73 3.14
CA ASP A 197 5.90 -5.59 2.45
C ASP A 197 6.03 -5.37 0.93
N GLY A 198 5.49 -4.28 0.40
CA GLY A 198 5.72 -3.85 -0.99
C GLY A 198 5.74 -2.34 -1.19
N MET A 199 5.54 -1.54 -0.13
CA MET A 199 5.71 -0.09 -0.15
C MET A 199 7.12 0.24 0.32
N VAL A 200 8.08 0.13 -0.59
CA VAL A 200 9.24 1.01 -0.54
C VAL A 200 8.73 2.36 -1.06
N LEU A 201 8.62 3.35 -0.17
CA LEU A 201 8.62 4.76 -0.58
C LEU A 201 9.92 5.07 -1.34
#